data_AF-A0A654T3K5-F1
#
_entry.id   AF-A0A654T3K5-F1
#
_cell.length_a   1.000
_cell.length_b   1.000
_cell.length_c   1.000
_cell.angle_alpha   90.00
_cell.angle_beta   90.00
_cell.angle_gamma   90.00
#
_symmetry.space_group_name_H-M   'P 1'
#
loop_
_entity.id
_entity.type
_entity.pdbx_description
1 polymer ?
#
loop_
_entity_poly.entity_id
_entity_poly.type
_entity_poly.pdbx_seq_one_letter_code
_entity_poly.pdbx_strand_id
1 'polypeptide(L)'
;MLSLDPFGRPATGLPVGVTDYATAVRVHGDQIVPEHNPGPVLAGRSVEQILRDCAASAAARGLTAADRVLSTASWAGPDELVDGLLAILAAGASLVQVANPDPAMLQRRIATEKVTRVL
;
A
#
# COMPACT_ATOMS: atom_id res chain seq x y z
N MET A 1 9.25 2.55 31.82
CA MET A 1 9.71 3.05 30.50
C MET A 1 8.53 3.72 29.84
N LEU A 2 8.61 5.03 29.59
CA LEU A 2 7.61 5.77 28.86
C LEU A 2 8.33 6.45 27.70
N SER A 3 7.94 6.14 26.46
CA SER A 3 8.23 6.98 25.31
C SER A 3 6.98 6.93 24.43
N LEU A 4 6.19 8.00 24.50
CA LEU A 4 5.00 8.26 23.69
C LEU A 4 5.28 9.53 22.91
N ASP A 5 6.04 9.40 21.83
CA ASP A 5 5.98 10.36 20.73
C ASP A 5 5.61 9.57 19.45
N PRO A 6 4.46 9.84 18.83
CA PRO A 6 3.98 9.09 17.66
C PRO A 6 4.86 9.28 16.41
N PHE A 7 5.88 10.14 16.45
CA PHE A 7 6.79 10.41 15.32
C PHE A 7 8.26 10.12 15.61
N GLY A 8 8.59 9.41 16.69
CA GLY A 8 9.94 8.87 16.91
C GLY A 8 11.04 9.94 16.95
N ARG A 9 10.70 11.14 17.42
CA ARG A 9 11.66 12.23 17.58
C ARG A 9 12.54 11.97 18.82
N PRO A 10 13.87 12.07 18.74
CA PRO A 10 14.72 11.87 19.91
C PRO A 10 14.45 12.93 20.98
N ALA A 11 14.38 12.52 22.25
CA ALA A 11 14.27 13.43 23.38
C ALA A 11 15.57 14.26 23.49
N THR A 12 15.46 15.59 23.46
CA THR A 12 16.61 16.48 23.66
C THR A 12 16.93 16.59 25.15
N GLY A 13 18.19 16.32 25.52
CA GLY A 13 18.70 16.56 26.88
C GLY A 13 18.87 15.32 27.76
N LEU A 14 19.25 14.16 27.20
CA LEU A 14 19.55 12.97 27.99
C LEU A 14 20.93 13.05 28.69
N PRO A 15 21.04 12.72 29.99
CA PRO A 15 22.30 12.68 30.72
C PRO A 15 23.28 11.64 30.17
N VAL A 16 24.58 11.90 30.29
CA VAL A 16 25.66 10.98 29.89
C VAL A 16 25.52 9.64 30.61
N GLY A 17 25.40 8.55 29.85
CA GLY A 17 25.28 7.18 30.38
C GLY A 17 23.90 6.53 30.26
N VAL A 18 22.91 7.21 29.68
CA VAL A 18 21.60 6.61 29.35
C VAL A 18 21.56 6.26 27.86
N THR A 19 21.47 4.99 27.54
CA THR A 19 21.30 4.51 26.15
C THR A 19 19.86 4.78 25.70
N ASP A 20 19.71 5.65 24.71
CA ASP A 20 18.47 5.88 24.01
C ASP A 20 18.11 4.66 23.12
N TYR A 21 16.95 4.06 23.37
CA TYR A 21 16.45 2.92 22.58
C TYR A 21 16.11 3.34 21.14
N ALA A 22 15.77 4.62 20.90
CA ALA A 22 15.42 5.13 19.57
C ALA A 22 16.62 5.23 18.62
N THR A 23 17.85 5.26 19.13
CA THR A 23 19.08 5.22 18.31
C THR A 23 19.62 3.81 18.09
N ALA A 24 19.32 2.84 18.98
CA ALA A 24 19.78 1.46 18.83
C ALA A 24 19.04 0.67 17.73
N VAL A 25 17.77 1.01 17.45
CA VAL A 25 16.92 0.25 16.50
C VAL A 25 17.00 0.77 15.06
N ARG A 26 17.52 1.99 14.81
CA ARG A 26 17.66 2.53 13.43
C ARG A 26 18.67 1.79 12.56
N VAL A 27 19.60 1.04 13.16
CA VAL A 27 20.73 0.45 12.44
C VAL A 27 20.45 -0.98 11.96
N HIS A 28 19.31 -1.57 12.35
CA HIS A 28 18.84 -2.86 11.84
C HIS A 28 17.48 -2.72 11.17
N GLY A 29 17.44 -2.02 10.03
CA GLY A 29 16.31 -2.13 9.12
C GLY A 29 16.17 -3.56 8.59
N ASP A 30 14.94 -3.99 8.31
CA ASP A 30 14.70 -5.31 7.73
C ASP A 30 15.50 -5.48 6.44
N GLN A 31 16.39 -6.47 6.44
CA GLN A 31 17.10 -6.90 5.25
C GLN A 31 16.18 -7.84 4.47
N ILE A 32 15.35 -7.29 3.60
CA ILE A 32 14.50 -8.07 2.72
C ILE A 32 15.34 -8.49 1.51
N VAL A 33 15.83 -9.74 1.53
CA VAL A 33 16.44 -10.36 0.35
C VAL A 33 15.31 -11.02 -0.46
N PRO A 34 15.04 -10.60 -1.70
CA PRO A 34 14.03 -11.23 -2.52
C PRO A 34 14.44 -12.67 -2.88
N GLU A 35 13.45 -13.56 -2.93
CA GLU A 35 13.63 -14.89 -3.53
C GLU A 35 14.04 -14.73 -4.99
N HIS A 36 15.11 -15.41 -5.40
CA HIS A 36 15.70 -15.25 -6.74
C HIS A 36 14.94 -16.06 -7.79
N ASN A 37 14.27 -17.14 -7.39
CA ASN A 37 13.43 -17.93 -8.26
C ASN A 37 12.06 -18.17 -7.62
N PRO A 38 11.21 -17.14 -7.53
CA PRO A 38 9.90 -17.28 -6.91
C PRO A 38 9.07 -18.26 -7.75
N GLY A 39 8.38 -19.17 -7.06
CA GLY A 39 7.37 -20.04 -7.67
C GLY A 39 6.18 -19.24 -8.22
N PRO A 40 5.13 -19.93 -8.69
CA PRO A 40 3.93 -19.28 -9.21
C PRO A 40 3.34 -18.27 -8.22
N VAL A 41 2.94 -17.10 -8.72
CA VAL A 41 2.53 -15.94 -7.89
C VAL A 41 1.08 -16.06 -7.46
N LEU A 42 0.18 -16.18 -8.43
CA LEU A 42 -1.25 -16.08 -8.19
C LEU A 42 -1.99 -17.01 -9.16
N ALA A 43 -2.70 -17.99 -8.60
CA ALA A 43 -3.45 -18.99 -9.36
C ALA A 43 -2.62 -19.70 -10.46
N GLY A 44 -1.33 -19.94 -10.20
CA GLY A 44 -0.43 -20.60 -11.15
C GLY A 44 0.23 -19.66 -12.17
N ARG A 45 -0.09 -18.36 -12.17
CA ARG A 45 0.53 -17.37 -13.05
C ARG A 45 1.94 -16.99 -12.62
N SER A 46 2.82 -16.76 -13.59
CA SER A 46 4.16 -16.22 -13.36
C SER A 46 4.12 -14.73 -13.02
N VAL A 47 5.23 -14.19 -12.50
CA VAL A 47 5.39 -12.75 -12.24
C VAL A 47 5.17 -11.93 -13.51
N GLU A 48 5.73 -12.37 -14.63
CA GLU A 48 5.65 -11.67 -15.93
C GLU A 48 4.23 -11.69 -16.50
N GLN A 49 3.45 -12.74 -16.23
CA GLN A 49 2.03 -12.77 -16.58
C GLN A 49 1.26 -11.74 -15.76
N ILE A 50 1.43 -11.73 -14.43
CA ILE A 50 0.75 -10.78 -13.55
C ILE A 50 1.11 -9.32 -13.90
N LEU A 51 2.38 -9.02 -14.14
CA LEU A 51 2.80 -7.66 -14.51
C LEU A 51 2.17 -7.21 -15.84
N ARG A 52 2.07 -8.10 -16.82
CA ARG A 52 1.38 -7.81 -18.10
C ARG A 52 -0.11 -7.59 -17.90
N ASP A 53 -0.77 -8.44 -17.11
CA ASP A 53 -2.20 -8.33 -16.82
C ASP A 53 -2.49 -7.01 -16.09
N CYS A 54 -1.65 -6.63 -15.12
CA CYS A 54 -1.74 -5.36 -14.40
C CYS A 54 -1.58 -4.16 -15.34
N ALA A 55 -0.56 -4.19 -16.22
CA ALA A 55 -0.33 -3.11 -17.18
C ALA A 55 -1.49 -2.97 -18.17
N ALA A 56 -2.05 -4.09 -18.65
CA ALA A 56 -3.20 -4.10 -19.54
C ALA A 56 -4.46 -3.54 -18.85
N SER A 57 -4.74 -3.98 -17.62
CA SER A 57 -5.87 -3.49 -16.82
C SER A 57 -5.75 -2.00 -16.49
N ALA A 58 -4.57 -1.56 -16.08
CA ALA A 58 -4.29 -0.14 -15.82
C ALA A 58 -4.51 0.72 -17.07
N ALA A 59 -4.00 0.28 -18.23
CA ALA A 59 -4.18 0.98 -19.50
C ALA A 59 -5.64 1.01 -19.94
N ALA A 60 -6.35 -0.12 -19.86
CA ALA A 60 -7.78 -0.22 -20.21
C ALA A 60 -8.65 0.73 -19.37
N ARG A 61 -8.24 1.00 -18.13
CA ARG A 61 -8.95 1.88 -17.19
C ARG A 61 -8.38 3.30 -17.18
N GLY A 62 -7.33 3.57 -17.95
CA GLY A 62 -6.64 4.86 -18.01
C GLY A 62 -6.11 5.30 -16.64
N LEU A 63 -5.61 4.36 -15.83
CA LEU A 63 -4.99 4.66 -14.54
C LEU A 63 -3.61 5.27 -14.73
N THR A 64 -3.28 6.23 -13.89
CA THR A 64 -2.01 6.95 -13.88
C THR A 64 -1.50 7.09 -12.45
N ALA A 65 -0.21 7.37 -12.29
CA ALA A 65 0.39 7.60 -10.98
C ALA A 65 -0.21 8.79 -10.20
N ALA A 66 -0.95 9.68 -10.87
CA ALA A 66 -1.65 10.79 -10.24
C ALA A 66 -3.00 10.36 -9.61
N ASP A 67 -3.47 9.15 -9.88
CA ASP A 67 -4.76 8.69 -9.39
C ASP A 67 -4.71 8.31 -7.90
N ARG A 68 -5.70 8.81 -7.16
CA ARG A 68 -6.09 8.30 -5.84
C ARG A 68 -7.44 7.63 -5.98
N VAL A 69 -7.40 6.31 -6.10
CA VAL A 69 -8.55 5.48 -6.44
C VAL A 69 -9.28 5.06 -5.17
N LEU A 70 -10.58 5.31 -5.08
CA LEU A 70 -11.44 4.64 -4.11
C LEU A 70 -12.06 3.41 -4.75
N SER A 71 -12.01 2.27 -4.07
CA SER A 71 -12.66 1.03 -4.49
C SER A 71 -13.50 0.45 -3.36
N THR A 72 -14.68 -0.04 -3.70
CA THR A 72 -15.52 -0.86 -2.80
C THR A 72 -15.57 -2.33 -3.24
N ALA A 73 -14.89 -2.68 -4.33
CA ALA A 73 -14.89 -4.03 -4.88
C ALA A 73 -14.22 -5.03 -3.92
N SER A 74 -14.71 -6.27 -3.91
CA SER A 74 -14.01 -7.38 -3.28
C SER A 74 -12.95 -7.95 -4.24
N TRP A 75 -11.91 -8.58 -3.67
CA TRP A 75 -10.86 -9.28 -4.44
C TRP A 75 -10.83 -10.76 -4.08
N ALA A 76 -11.99 -11.41 -4.24
CA ALA A 76 -12.16 -12.80 -3.83
C ALA A 76 -11.43 -13.78 -4.75
N GLY A 77 -11.19 -13.38 -6.00
CA GLY A 77 -10.50 -14.17 -6.99
C GLY A 77 -9.25 -13.47 -7.54
N PRO A 78 -8.46 -14.21 -8.33
CA PRO A 78 -7.17 -13.75 -8.80
C PRO A 78 -7.28 -12.63 -9.83
N ASP A 79 -8.37 -12.59 -10.61
CA ASP A 79 -8.59 -11.53 -11.60
C ASP A 79 -9.11 -10.26 -10.94
N GLU A 80 -10.03 -10.38 -9.98
CA GLU A 80 -10.49 -9.25 -9.18
C GLU A 80 -9.36 -8.63 -8.35
N LEU A 81 -8.39 -9.43 -7.91
CA LEU A 81 -7.18 -8.93 -7.24
C LEU A 81 -6.25 -8.19 -8.19
N VAL A 82 -6.06 -8.72 -9.41
CA VAL A 82 -5.26 -8.04 -10.45
C VAL A 82 -5.88 -6.70 -10.80
N ASP A 83 -7.18 -6.68 -11.09
CA ASP A 83 -7.87 -5.45 -11.46
C ASP A 83 -8.01 -4.50 -10.27
N GLY A 84 -8.53 -4.99 -9.15
CA GLY A 84 -8.94 -4.15 -8.04
C GLY A 84 -7.82 -3.64 -7.14
N LEU A 85 -6.63 -4.26 -7.17
CA LEU A 85 -5.49 -3.87 -6.35
C LEU A 85 -4.21 -3.72 -7.18
N LEU A 86 -3.76 -4.78 -7.84
CA LEU A 86 -2.41 -4.83 -8.40
C LEU A 86 -2.22 -3.88 -9.58
N ALA A 87 -3.22 -3.72 -10.46
CA ALA A 87 -3.20 -2.78 -11.57
C ALA A 87 -3.07 -1.33 -11.10
N ILE A 88 -3.73 -0.97 -10.00
CA ILE A 88 -3.64 0.37 -9.40
C ILE A 88 -2.22 0.63 -8.93
N LEU A 89 -1.64 -0.32 -8.18
CA LEU A 89 -0.27 -0.19 -7.69
C LEU A 89 0.77 -0.20 -8.81
N ALA A 90 0.58 -1.04 -9.84
CA ALA A 90 1.46 -1.11 -11.01
C ALA A 90 1.45 0.18 -11.83
N ALA A 91 0.33 0.91 -11.86
CA ALA A 91 0.25 2.23 -12.48
C ALA A 91 0.94 3.33 -11.65
N GLY A 92 1.43 3.02 -10.44
CA GLY A 92 1.95 3.98 -9.48
C GLY A 92 0.85 4.79 -8.77
N ALA A 93 -0.42 4.41 -8.95
CA ALA A 93 -1.55 5.06 -8.29
C ALA A 93 -1.66 4.61 -6.84
N SER A 94 -2.48 5.32 -6.07
CA SER A 94 -2.79 4.98 -4.69
C SER A 94 -4.23 4.47 -4.55
N LEU A 95 -4.46 3.58 -3.59
CA LEU A 95 -5.75 2.95 -3.34
C LEU A 95 -6.31 3.33 -1.95
N VAL A 96 -7.61 3.66 -1.94
CA VAL A 96 -8.47 3.82 -0.77
C VAL A 96 -9.51 2.70 -0.82
N GLN A 97 -9.18 1.56 -0.21
CA GLN A 97 -10.12 0.44 -0.14
C GLN A 97 -11.16 0.69 0.95
N VAL A 98 -12.44 0.58 0.60
CA VAL A 98 -13.56 0.69 1.54
C VAL A 98 -14.31 -0.63 1.59
N ALA A 99 -13.94 -1.47 2.57
CA ALA A 99 -14.73 -2.65 2.90
C ALA A 99 -16.03 -2.24 3.61
N ASN A 100 -17.17 -2.84 3.22
CA ASN A 100 -18.50 -2.57 3.77
C ASN A 100 -18.89 -1.07 3.69
N PRO A 101 -19.15 -0.53 2.48
CA PRO A 101 -19.39 0.89 2.31
C PRO A 101 -20.70 1.33 2.97
N ASP A 102 -20.64 2.40 3.75
CA ASP A 102 -21.81 3.19 4.13
C ASP A 102 -22.01 4.31 3.09
N PRO A 103 -23.10 4.28 2.30
CA PRO A 103 -23.39 5.29 1.30
C PRO A 103 -23.41 6.73 1.84
N ALA A 104 -23.84 6.91 3.09
CA ALA A 104 -23.89 8.23 3.73
C ALA A 104 -22.48 8.79 4.03
N MET A 105 -21.48 7.93 4.16
CA MET A 105 -20.10 8.31 4.49
C MET A 105 -19.17 8.40 3.28
N LEU A 106 -19.56 7.83 2.12
CA LEU A 106 -18.68 7.75 0.95
C LEU A 106 -18.25 9.14 0.45
N GLN A 107 -19.18 10.09 0.33
CA GLN A 107 -18.85 11.44 -0.13
C GLN A 107 -17.84 12.13 0.79
N ARG A 108 -18.03 12.00 2.12
CA ARG A 108 -17.07 12.52 3.09
C ARG A 108 -15.71 11.87 2.92
N ARG A 109 -15.68 10.55 2.72
CA ARG A 109 -14.43 9.80 2.55
C ARG A 109 -13.72 10.25 1.28
N ILE A 110 -14.39 10.33 0.14
CA ILE A 110 -13.86 10.86 -1.13
C ILE A 110 -13.18 12.23 -0.92
N ALA A 111 -13.86 13.15 -0.21
CA ALA A 111 -13.33 14.47 0.07
C ALA A 111 -12.09 14.45 0.99
N THR A 112 -12.18 13.78 2.14
CA THR A 112 -11.07 13.67 3.12
C THR A 112 -9.83 13.04 2.49
N GLU A 113 -10.06 12.00 1.70
CA GLU A 113 -9.04 11.21 1.04
C GLU A 113 -8.58 11.88 -0.28
N LYS A 114 -9.17 12.99 -0.73
CA LYS A 114 -8.80 13.63 -2.02
C LYS A 114 -8.81 12.62 -3.17
N VAL A 115 -9.81 11.76 -3.18
CA VAL A 115 -9.99 10.73 -4.20
C VAL A 115 -10.19 11.41 -5.55
N THR A 116 -9.43 11.00 -6.55
CA THR A 116 -9.52 11.54 -7.93
C THR A 116 -10.32 10.61 -8.83
N ARG A 117 -10.52 9.35 -8.41
CA ARG A 117 -11.21 8.32 -9.20
C ARG A 117 -11.93 7.33 -8.30
N VAL A 118 -13.15 6.93 -8.66
CA VAL A 118 -13.90 5.88 -7.99
C VAL A 118 -14.05 4.70 -8.95
N LEU A 119 -13.77 3.49 -8.47
CA LEU A 119 -13.83 2.24 -9.23
C LEU A 119 -14.70 1.20 -8.51
#